data_AF-A0A7Y1W040-F1
#
_entry.id   AF-A0A7Y1W040-F1
#
_cell.length_a   1.000
_cell.length_b   1.000
_cell.length_c   1.000
_cell.angle_alpha   90.00
_cell.angle_beta   90.00
_cell.angle_gamma   90.00
#
_symmetry.space_group_name_H-M   'P 1'
#
loop_
_entity.id
_entity.type
_entity.pdbx_description
1 polymer ?
#
loop_
_entity_poly.entity_id
_entity_poly.type
_entity_poly.pdbx_seq_one_letter_code
_entity_poly.pdbx_strand_id
1 'polypeptide(L)'
;MLGHFEDTWQVTPFVVLGFAAIIGGAELLSKQSLPAISLNALSVVMILSGLAGLILHFLGNRAFELEMYPDLAGWELFWKTLSGATPALSPASAAGLGILLWIYVIIRESNN
;
A
#
# COMPACT_ATOMS: atom_id res chain seq x y z
N MET A 1 -7.84 -7.66 -24.01
CA MET A 1 -6.39 -7.32 -23.89
C MET A 1 -5.98 -6.10 -24.75
N LEU A 2 -6.76 -5.02 -24.76
CA LEU A 2 -6.34 -3.74 -25.36
C LEU A 2 -6.72 -2.64 -24.38
N GLY A 3 -5.75 -2.12 -23.60
CA GLY A 3 -5.88 -0.79 -22.96
C GLY A 3 -5.86 -0.65 -21.43
N HIS A 4 -5.79 -1.71 -20.61
CA HIS A 4 -5.96 -1.56 -19.15
C HIS A 4 -4.70 -1.74 -18.28
N PHE A 5 -3.52 -1.94 -18.88
CA PHE A 5 -2.26 -2.07 -18.13
C PHE A 5 -1.35 -0.84 -18.24
N GLU A 6 -1.79 0.24 -18.88
CA GLU A 6 -1.01 1.48 -19.06
C GLU A 6 -1.52 2.61 -18.17
N ASP A 7 -1.98 2.30 -16.95
CA ASP A 7 -2.48 3.34 -16.06
C ASP A 7 -1.36 3.91 -15.20
N THR A 8 -1.21 5.23 -15.18
CA THR A 8 -0.12 5.94 -14.47
C THR A 8 -0.12 5.66 -12.97
N TRP A 9 -1.27 5.23 -12.44
CA TRP A 9 -1.46 4.79 -11.06
C TRP A 9 -0.69 3.52 -10.68
N GLN A 10 -0.17 2.73 -11.64
CA GLN A 10 0.71 1.59 -11.35
C GLN A 10 2.04 1.98 -10.71
N VAL A 11 2.45 3.25 -10.82
CA VAL A 11 3.67 3.78 -10.22
C VAL A 11 3.46 4.16 -8.75
N THR A 12 2.21 4.36 -8.31
CA THR A 12 1.86 4.80 -6.95
C THR A 12 2.47 3.92 -5.85
N PRO A 13 2.45 2.57 -5.91
CA PRO A 13 3.07 1.73 -4.89
C PRO A 13 4.58 1.98 -4.77
N PHE A 14 5.27 2.14 -5.89
CA PHE A 14 6.72 2.40 -5.92
C PHE A 14 7.07 3.77 -5.35
N VAL A 15 6.26 4.79 -5.64
CA VAL A 15 6.44 6.13 -5.07
C VAL A 15 6.25 6.10 -3.56
N VAL A 16 5.19 5.47 -3.06
CA VAL A 16 4.92 5.36 -1.62
C VAL A 16 6.02 4.60 -0.90
N LEU A 17 6.49 3.48 -1.46
CA LEU A 17 7.63 2.73 -0.89
C LEU A 17 8.93 3.49 -0.96
N GLY A 18 9.19 4.21 -2.06
CA GLY A 18 10.37 5.05 -2.21
C GLY A 18 10.42 6.14 -1.15
N PHE A 19 9.31 6.83 -0.91
CA PHE A 19 9.18 7.81 0.17
C PHE A 19 9.38 7.18 1.55
N ALA A 20 8.78 6.01 1.80
CA ALA A 20 8.96 5.30 3.07
C ALA A 20 10.42 4.90 3.31
N ALA A 21 11.11 4.39 2.29
CA ALA A 21 12.51 3.99 2.37
C ALA A 21 13.43 5.20 2.60
N ILE A 22 13.17 6.32 1.92
CA ILE A 22 13.94 7.56 2.11
C ILE A 22 13.79 8.08 3.53
N ILE A 23 12.55 8.17 4.05
CA ILE A 23 12.31 8.73 5.39
C ILE A 23 12.80 7.77 6.49
N GLY A 24 12.56 6.46 6.34
CA GLY A 24 13.11 5.47 7.26
C GLY A 24 14.64 5.45 7.25
N GLY A 25 15.26 5.55 6.08
CA GLY A 25 16.71 5.69 5.95
C GLY A 25 17.23 6.98 6.57
N ALA A 26 16.54 8.10 6.38
CA ALA A 26 16.87 9.36 7.02
C ALA A 26 16.80 9.28 8.55
N GLU A 27 15.76 8.65 9.13
CA GLU A 27 15.66 8.42 10.57
C GLU A 27 16.83 7.58 11.10
N LEU A 28 17.17 6.48 10.42
CA LEU A 28 18.22 5.56 10.85
C LEU A 28 19.63 6.15 10.75
N LEU A 29 19.86 7.05 9.78
CA LEU A 29 21.18 7.62 9.50
C LEU A 29 21.39 8.99 10.16
N SER A 30 20.34 9.61 10.70
CA SER A 30 20.44 10.93 11.32
C SER A 30 20.97 10.83 12.75
N LYS A 31 21.84 11.78 13.12
CA LYS A 31 22.32 11.93 14.51
C LYS A 31 21.24 12.44 15.47
N GLN A 32 20.16 13.00 14.91
CA GLN A 32 19.00 13.50 15.62
C GLN A 32 17.78 12.82 15.04
N SER A 33 16.93 12.27 15.90
CA SER A 33 15.68 11.65 15.48
C SER A 33 14.71 12.68 14.91
N LEU A 34 13.93 12.29 13.90
CA LEU A 34 12.88 13.12 13.34
C LEU A 34 11.77 13.35 14.40
N PRO A 35 11.10 14.52 14.35
CA PRO A 35 9.97 14.79 15.23
C PRO A 35 8.89 13.72 15.12
N ALA A 36 8.30 13.31 16.25
CA ALA A 36 7.26 12.29 16.29
C ALA A 36 6.06 12.64 15.40
N ILE A 37 5.70 13.92 15.33
CA ILE A 37 4.62 14.42 14.47
C ILE A 37 4.88 14.14 12.99
N SER A 38 6.13 14.24 12.52
CA SER A 38 6.49 13.97 11.13
C SER A 38 6.38 12.48 10.80
N LEU A 39 6.85 11.62 11.71
CA LEU A 39 6.76 10.17 11.55
C LEU A 39 5.32 9.67 11.64
N ASN A 40 4.49 10.26 12.50
CA ASN A 40 3.06 9.99 12.59
C ASN A 40 2.29 10.48 11.35
N ALA A 41 2.63 11.64 10.80
CA ALA A 41 2.04 12.10 9.56
C ALA A 41 2.37 11.13 8.41
N LEU A 42 3.62 10.66 8.33
CA LEU A 42 4.03 9.66 7.35
C LEU A 42 3.29 8.34 7.53
N SER A 43 3.17 7.83 8.76
CA SER A 43 2.47 6.56 9.01
C SER A 43 1.01 6.63 8.57
N VAL A 44 0.30 7.72 8.85
CA VAL A 44 -1.08 7.95 8.39
C VAL A 44 -1.16 7.98 6.86
N VAL A 45 -0.27 8.72 6.20
CA VAL A 45 -0.24 8.78 4.72
C VAL A 45 0.00 7.40 4.11
N MET A 46 0.92 6.61 4.68
CA MET A 46 1.21 5.25 4.22
C MET A 46 0.03 4.29 4.42
N ILE A 47 -0.64 4.37 5.57
CA ILE A 47 -1.85 3.59 5.87
C ILE A 47 -2.95 3.92 4.87
N LEU A 48 -3.30 5.20 4.71
CA LEU A 48 -4.36 5.61 3.81
C LEU A 48 -4.05 5.26 2.35
N SER A 49 -2.80 5.46 1.91
CA SER A 49 -2.37 5.10 0.56
C SER A 49 -2.42 3.59 0.32
N GLY A 50 -2.00 2.79 1.30
CA GLY A 50 -2.06 1.32 1.20
C GLY A 50 -3.50 0.79 1.17
N LEU A 51 -4.40 1.37 1.98
CA LEU A 51 -5.83 1.04 1.94
C LEU A 51 -6.48 1.44 0.61
N ALA A 52 -6.19 2.64 0.11
CA ALA A 52 -6.68 3.09 -1.20
C ALA A 52 -6.17 2.18 -2.31
N GLY A 53 -4.89 1.82 -2.29
CA GLY A 53 -4.30 0.87 -3.24
C GLY A 53 -4.96 -0.51 -3.20
N LEU A 54 -5.29 -1.01 -2.01
CA LEU A 54 -5.98 -2.30 -1.84
C LEU A 54 -7.37 -2.28 -2.49
N ILE A 55 -8.13 -1.20 -2.28
CA ILE A 55 -9.46 -1.01 -2.87
C ILE A 55 -9.35 -0.94 -4.38
N LEU A 56 -8.46 -0.11 -4.91
CA LEU A 56 -8.26 0.04 -6.35
C LEU A 56 -7.84 -1.27 -7.02
N HIS A 57 -6.95 -2.02 -6.37
CA HIS A 57 -6.50 -3.33 -6.86
C HIS A 57 -7.65 -4.35 -6.89
N PHE A 58 -8.46 -4.41 -5.83
CA PHE A 58 -9.64 -5.26 -5.79
C PHE A 58 -10.65 -4.89 -6.88
N LEU A 59 -10.94 -3.61 -7.07
CA LEU A 59 -11.86 -3.14 -8.10
C LEU A 59 -11.35 -3.47 -9.51
N GLY A 60 -10.06 -3.29 -9.77
CA GLY A 60 -9.42 -3.62 -11.04
C GLY A 60 -9.47 -5.12 -11.33
N ASN A 61 -9.09 -5.97 -10.37
CA ASN A 61 -9.15 -7.42 -10.53
C ASN A 61 -10.60 -7.90 -10.72
N ARG A 62 -11.57 -7.30 -10.02
CA ARG A 62 -12.99 -7.68 -10.17
C ARG A 62 -13.51 -7.36 -11.56
N ALA A 63 -13.17 -6.17 -12.08
CA ALA A 63 -13.56 -5.76 -13.42
C ALA A 63 -12.96 -6.71 -14.47
N PHE A 64 -11.69 -7.07 -14.32
CA PHE A 64 -11.00 -8.01 -15.19
C PHE A 64 -11.61 -9.42 -15.16
N GLU A 65 -11.87 -9.95 -13.95
CA GLU A 65 -12.45 -11.30 -13.81
C GLU A 65 -13.85 -11.39 -14.42
N LEU A 66 -14.68 -10.34 -14.30
CA LEU A 66 -16.02 -10.30 -14.90
C LEU A 66 -15.99 -10.08 -16.42
N GLU A 67 -14.97 -9.42 -16.96
CA GLU A 67 -14.75 -9.33 -18.41
C GLU A 67 -14.40 -10.71 -19.01
N MET A 68 -13.59 -11.50 -18.29
CA MET A 68 -13.15 -12.82 -18.74
C MET A 68 -14.18 -13.93 -18.46
N TYR A 69 -14.89 -13.84 -17.34
CA TYR A 69 -15.83 -14.84 -16.86
C TYR A 69 -17.10 -14.15 -16.31
N PRO A 70 -18.06 -13.79 -17.18
CA PRO A 70 -19.23 -13.00 -16.80
C PRO A 70 -20.13 -13.67 -15.75
N ASP A 71 -20.09 -14.99 -15.67
CA ASP A 71 -20.91 -15.79 -14.76
C ASP A 71 -20.28 -15.98 -13.36
N LEU A 72 -19.06 -15.47 -13.13
CA LEU A 72 -18.43 -15.52 -11.80
C LEU A 72 -19.24 -14.72 -10.78
N ALA A 73 -19.54 -15.34 -9.64
CA ALA A 73 -20.29 -14.70 -8.57
C ALA A 73 -19.85 -15.16 -7.17
N GLY A 74 -20.33 -14.44 -6.16
CA GLY A 74 -20.19 -14.83 -4.75
C GLY A 74 -18.74 -15.00 -4.31
N TRP A 75 -18.50 -16.11 -3.59
CA TRP A 75 -17.21 -16.39 -2.96
C TRP A 75 -16.11 -16.75 -3.97
N GLU A 76 -16.51 -17.34 -5.10
CA GLU A 76 -15.58 -17.67 -6.17
C GLU A 76 -15.03 -16.40 -6.82
N LEU A 77 -15.91 -15.45 -7.17
CA LEU A 77 -15.48 -14.14 -7.66
C LEU A 77 -14.60 -13.42 -6.64
N PHE A 78 -14.95 -13.45 -5.36
CA PHE A 78 -14.19 -12.81 -4.30
C PHE A 78 -12.74 -13.33 -4.21
N TRP A 79 -12.57 -14.65 -4.11
CA TRP A 79 -11.23 -15.23 -4.03
C TRP A 79 -10.44 -15.03 -5.31
N LYS A 80 -11.08 -15.16 -6.46
CA LYS A 80 -10.41 -14.99 -7.75
C LYS A 80 -9.96 -13.55 -7.96
N THR A 81 -10.79 -12.59 -7.55
CA THR A 81 -10.44 -11.16 -7.51
C THR A 81 -9.25 -10.90 -6.57
N LEU A 82 -9.20 -11.55 -5.41
CA LEU A 82 -8.07 -11.43 -4.47
C LEU A 82 -6.78 -12.09 -4.98
N SER A 83 -6.89 -13.20 -5.70
CA SER A 83 -5.76 -13.93 -6.27
C SER A 83 -5.34 -13.44 -7.66
N GLY A 84 -5.99 -12.40 -8.17
CA GLY A 84 -5.91 -11.93 -9.56
C GLY A 84 -4.48 -11.67 -10.06
N ALA A 85 -4.30 -11.84 -11.36
CA ALA A 85 -3.00 -11.97 -12.03
C ALA A 85 -2.19 -10.66 -12.19
N THR A 86 -2.64 -9.52 -11.66
CA THR A 86 -1.96 -8.23 -11.88
C THR A 86 -0.79 -8.08 -10.90
N PRO A 87 0.49 -8.05 -11.37
CA PRO A 87 1.62 -7.94 -10.47
C PRO A 87 2.01 -6.47 -10.29
N ALA A 88 2.13 -6.05 -9.04
CA ALA A 88 3.28 -5.28 -8.54
C ALA A 88 2.97 -4.81 -7.11
N LEU A 89 3.64 -5.44 -6.14
CA LEU A 89 3.68 -5.06 -4.72
C LEU A 89 2.30 -5.04 -4.03
N SER A 90 2.07 -6.02 -3.16
CA SER A 90 0.87 -6.10 -2.30
C SER A 90 0.50 -4.69 -1.80
N PRO A 91 -0.66 -4.13 -2.19
CA PRO A 91 -1.09 -2.81 -1.75
C PRO A 91 -1.13 -2.70 -0.22
N ALA A 92 -1.36 -3.84 0.45
CA ALA A 92 -1.33 -3.96 1.90
C ALA A 92 0.07 -3.74 2.50
N SER A 93 1.17 -3.89 1.75
CA SER A 93 2.52 -3.67 2.25
C SER A 93 2.75 -2.22 2.69
N ALA A 94 2.21 -1.23 1.96
CA ALA A 94 2.32 0.17 2.36
C ALA A 94 1.55 0.45 3.66
N ALA A 95 0.35 -0.13 3.80
CA ALA A 95 -0.42 -0.01 5.03
C ALA A 95 0.28 -0.70 6.20
N GLY A 96 0.81 -1.91 5.98
CA GLY A 96 1.58 -2.65 6.99
C GLY A 96 2.82 -1.89 7.45
N LEU A 97 3.60 -1.31 6.53
CA LEU A 97 4.75 -0.49 6.87
C LEU A 97 4.36 0.79 7.63
N GLY A 98 3.24 1.43 7.26
CA GLY A 98 2.70 2.57 8.00
C GLY A 98 2.33 2.21 9.44
N ILE A 99 1.68 1.06 9.65
CA ILE A 99 1.37 0.55 10.99
C ILE A 99 2.64 0.28 11.80
N LEU A 100 3.64 -0.38 11.20
CA LEU A 100 4.91 -0.65 11.87
C LEU A 100 5.64 0.64 12.26
N LEU A 101 5.63 1.64 11.39
CA LEU A 101 6.20 2.96 11.69
C LEU A 101 5.45 3.63 12.85
N TRP A 102 4.12 3.55 12.87
CA TRP A 102 3.32 4.11 13.96
C TRP A 102 3.63 3.43 15.30
N ILE A 103 3.74 2.09 15.31
CA ILE A 103 4.15 1.31 16.49
C ILE A 103 5.56 1.73 16.95
N TYR A 104 6.50 1.88 16.02
CA TYR A 104 7.85 2.36 16.33
C TYR A 104 7.83 3.72 17.03
N VAL A 105 7.04 4.69 16.52
CA VAL A 105 6.91 6.01 17.14
C VAL A 105 6.36 5.90 18.57
N ILE A 106 5.31 5.10 18.78
CA ILE A 106 4.74 4.89 20.13
C ILE A 106 5.80 4.37 21.10
N ILE A 107 6.56 3.34 20.69
CA ILE A 107 7.61 2.73 21.53
C ILE A 107 8.75 3.72 21.80
N ARG A 108 9.13 4.51 20.79
CA ARG A 108 10.20 5.50 20.93
C ARG A 108 9.82 6.60 21.92
N GLU A 109 8.61 7.15 21.80
CA GLU A 109 8.13 8.21 22.69
C GLU A 109 7.83 7.70 24.11
N SER A 110 7.57 6.41 24.31
CA SER A 110 7.41 5.84 25.66
C SER A 110 8.73 5.62 26.42
N ASN A 111 9.86 5.60 25.72
CA ASN A 111 11.18 5.31 26.27
C ASN A 111 12.07 6.57 26.43
N ASN A 112 11.59 7.73 26.00
CA ASN A 112 12.23 9.04 26.18
C ASN A 112 11.55 9.81 27.31
#